data_AF-A0A921H621-F1
#
_entry.id   AF-A0A921H621-F1
#
_cell.length_a   1.000
_cell.length_b   1.000
_cell.length_c   1.000
_cell.angle_alpha   90.00
_cell.angle_beta   90.00
_cell.angle_gamma   90.00
#
_symmetry.space_group_name_H-M   'P 1'
#
loop_
_entity.id
_entity.type
_entity.pdbx_description
1 polymer ?
#
loop_
_entity_poly.entity_id
_entity_poly.type
_entity_poly.pdbx_seq_one_letter_code
_entity_poly.pdbx_strand_id
1 'polypeptide(L)'
;TWEEAFDLKYEMGMLPEPFIPTCVTSIAPRDWSYTRNILLTTTEVYCKNVGSGYIYELPQNNILEEEKTFKVAPVVITSGEDITSQWEPPVILYDTDNNRFVQLDLTWNGTSCRIPTLKKEIWPMVTGKDFVYATNTRQNYASSFIILRDNNNKLWLHGLGNIYQNSFAQLEKYYYQLDAPDIERAKLFAVHTYYYFLFYVVDNQIYQFDMVTKESRKLTPKDKDGNDINFSGEEITFIKFNLLQYGNRNDPNGYGQSEYCLIVGSTKGGETGGMIRMLNIKERMNDEVTLYKEYPGFAKPIDIVFRERK
;
A
#
# COMPACT_ATOMS: atom_id res chain seq x y z
N THR A 1 23.12 -11.62 -7.86
CA THR A 1 24.04 -10.48 -8.09
C THR A 1 23.25 -9.40 -8.79
N TRP A 2 23.45 -8.14 -8.40
CA TRP A 2 22.89 -7.00 -9.12
C TRP A 2 23.81 -6.71 -10.31
N GLU A 3 23.24 -6.43 -11.49
CA GLU A 3 23.96 -6.02 -12.69
C GLU A 3 23.35 -4.70 -13.17
N GLU A 4 24.19 -3.78 -13.62
CA GLU A 4 23.73 -2.46 -14.09
C GLU A 4 22.71 -2.58 -15.23
N ALA A 5 22.82 -3.62 -16.06
CA ALA A 5 21.89 -3.91 -17.15
C ALA A 5 20.44 -4.17 -16.69
N PHE A 6 20.20 -4.41 -15.40
CA PHE A 6 18.85 -4.59 -14.83
C PHE A 6 18.28 -3.31 -14.22
N ASP A 7 18.93 -2.17 -14.41
CA ASP A 7 18.42 -0.87 -13.97
C ASP A 7 17.17 -0.50 -14.79
N LEU A 8 16.07 -0.16 -14.08
CA LEU A 8 14.78 0.20 -14.67
C LEU A 8 14.89 1.35 -15.66
N LYS A 9 15.90 2.21 -15.54
CA LYS A 9 16.12 3.32 -16.49
C LYS A 9 16.28 2.85 -17.94
N TYR A 10 16.78 1.64 -18.16
CA TYR A 10 16.96 1.07 -19.50
C TYR A 10 15.66 0.55 -20.10
N GLU A 11 14.57 0.50 -19.33
CA GLU A 11 13.22 0.19 -19.80
C GLU A 11 12.38 1.44 -20.09
N MET A 12 12.98 2.63 -20.09
CA MET A 12 12.27 3.91 -20.24
C MET A 12 12.52 4.53 -21.62
N GLY A 13 11.46 4.94 -22.31
CA GLY A 13 11.52 5.77 -23.52
C GLY A 13 11.74 7.25 -23.21
N MET A 14 11.17 7.71 -22.10
CA MET A 14 11.42 9.03 -21.52
C MET A 14 11.70 8.87 -20.01
N LEU A 15 12.81 9.44 -19.56
CA LEU A 15 13.22 9.42 -18.15
C LEU A 15 12.84 10.73 -17.47
N PRO A 16 12.07 10.72 -16.36
CA PRO A 16 11.89 11.92 -15.56
C PRO A 16 13.19 12.31 -14.88
N GLU A 17 13.35 13.61 -14.64
CA GLU A 17 14.39 14.14 -13.76
C GLU A 17 13.76 14.85 -12.55
N PRO A 18 13.96 14.35 -11.31
CA PRO A 18 14.74 13.17 -10.95
C PRO A 18 13.98 11.85 -11.17
N PHE A 19 14.69 10.78 -11.57
CA PHE A 19 14.12 9.43 -11.65
C PHE A 19 14.16 8.72 -10.30
N ILE A 20 13.04 8.76 -9.57
CA ILE A 20 12.89 8.08 -8.27
C ILE A 20 11.65 7.18 -8.31
N PRO A 21 11.81 5.87 -8.61
CA PRO A 21 10.73 4.90 -8.53
C PRO A 21 10.16 4.81 -7.11
N THR A 22 8.85 4.86 -6.99
CA THR A 22 8.14 4.79 -5.71
C THR A 22 7.23 3.57 -5.60
N CYS A 23 6.74 3.05 -6.72
CA CYS A 23 5.91 1.85 -6.76
C CYS A 23 6.07 1.15 -8.12
N VAL A 24 6.15 -0.18 -8.11
CA VAL A 24 6.00 -1.02 -9.30
C VAL A 24 4.94 -2.06 -9.01
N THR A 25 3.91 -2.13 -9.85
CA THR A 25 2.90 -3.19 -9.76
C THR A 25 2.66 -3.81 -11.13
N SER A 26 2.48 -5.12 -11.15
CA SER A 26 1.99 -5.83 -12.32
C SER A 26 0.50 -6.08 -12.13
N ILE A 27 -0.26 -5.94 -13.20
CA ILE A 27 -1.68 -6.23 -13.25
C ILE A 27 -1.88 -7.15 -14.45
N ALA A 28 -2.33 -8.38 -14.22
CA ALA A 28 -2.44 -9.39 -15.25
C ALA A 28 -3.92 -9.71 -15.52
N PRO A 29 -4.52 -9.15 -16.57
CA PRO A 29 -5.77 -9.70 -17.06
C PRO A 29 -5.57 -11.19 -17.35
N ARG A 30 -6.64 -11.97 -17.25
CA ARG A 30 -6.68 -13.44 -17.39
C ARG A 30 -5.89 -14.04 -18.58
N ASP A 31 -5.45 -13.23 -19.53
CA ASP A 31 -4.56 -13.54 -20.64
C ASP A 31 -3.24 -12.74 -20.52
N TRP A 32 -2.10 -13.46 -20.53
CA TRP A 32 -0.74 -12.92 -20.39
C TRP A 32 -0.43 -11.82 -21.42
N SER A 33 -1.09 -11.83 -22.58
CA SER A 33 -0.94 -10.82 -23.63
C SER A 33 -1.41 -9.41 -23.24
N TYR A 34 -2.12 -9.25 -22.12
CA TYR A 34 -2.62 -7.97 -21.63
C TYR A 34 -2.03 -7.53 -20.29
N THR A 35 -1.03 -8.23 -19.76
CA THR A 35 -0.41 -7.83 -18.50
C THR A 35 0.17 -6.41 -18.60
N ARG A 36 -0.21 -5.54 -17.66
CA ARG A 36 0.28 -4.16 -17.54
C ARG A 36 1.23 -4.07 -16.37
N ASN A 37 2.44 -3.57 -16.62
CA ASN A 37 3.31 -3.11 -15.54
C ASN A 37 3.12 -1.62 -15.39
N ILE A 38 2.86 -1.18 -14.16
CA ILE A 38 2.69 0.22 -13.81
C ILE A 38 3.87 0.60 -12.93
N LEU A 39 4.52 1.69 -13.30
CA LEU A 39 5.63 2.29 -12.58
C LEU A 39 5.20 3.69 -12.14
N LEU A 40 5.22 3.94 -10.84
CA LEU A 40 5.07 5.27 -10.29
C LEU A 40 6.45 5.80 -9.92
N THR A 41 6.70 7.05 -10.23
CA THR A 41 7.81 7.82 -9.69
C THR A 41 7.26 8.90 -8.74
N THR A 42 8.13 9.76 -8.21
CA THR A 42 7.69 10.92 -7.42
C THR A 42 6.95 11.97 -8.27
N THR A 43 7.06 11.91 -9.60
CA THR A 43 6.54 12.94 -10.52
C THR A 43 5.63 12.40 -11.61
N GLU A 44 5.76 11.13 -11.98
CA GLU A 44 5.18 10.59 -13.21
C GLU A 44 4.63 9.17 -13.05
N VAL A 45 3.66 8.84 -13.89
CA VAL A 45 3.02 7.53 -13.97
C VAL A 45 3.34 6.91 -15.33
N TYR A 46 3.88 5.70 -15.33
CA TYR A 46 4.20 4.96 -16.54
C TYR A 46 3.46 3.63 -16.57
N CYS A 47 3.06 3.20 -17.75
CA CYS A 47 2.41 1.91 -17.97
C CYS A 47 2.96 1.26 -19.23
N LYS A 48 3.25 -0.06 -19.18
CA LYS A 48 3.69 -0.84 -20.34
C LYS A 48 2.96 -2.17 -20.43
N ASN A 49 2.75 -2.67 -21.65
CA ASN A 49 2.24 -4.02 -21.89
C ASN A 49 3.41 -5.02 -21.93
N VAL A 50 3.38 -6.00 -21.02
CA VAL A 50 4.44 -7.03 -20.87
C VAL A 50 4.43 -8.04 -22.02
N GLY A 51 3.25 -8.42 -22.52
CA GLY A 51 3.09 -9.45 -23.54
C GLY A 51 3.61 -9.06 -24.93
N SER A 52 3.84 -7.77 -25.17
CA SER A 52 4.29 -7.25 -26.47
C SER A 52 5.74 -6.76 -26.46
N GLY A 53 6.47 -6.90 -25.34
CA GLY A 53 7.87 -6.49 -25.23
C GLY A 53 8.11 -4.98 -25.23
N TYR A 54 7.08 -4.17 -24.96
CA TYR A 54 7.19 -2.71 -24.95
C TYR A 54 8.00 -2.20 -23.74
N ILE A 55 8.58 -1.02 -23.91
CA ILE A 55 9.20 -0.21 -22.85
C ILE A 55 8.16 0.74 -22.22
N TYR A 56 8.52 1.42 -21.14
CA TYR A 56 7.75 2.53 -20.59
C TYR A 56 7.96 3.77 -21.46
N GLU A 57 7.08 4.00 -22.43
CA GLU A 57 7.30 5.03 -23.47
C GLU A 57 7.15 6.46 -22.95
N LEU A 58 5.92 6.87 -22.63
CA LEU A 58 5.56 8.23 -22.22
C LEU A 58 4.76 8.20 -20.90
N PRO A 59 4.85 9.27 -20.09
CA PRO A 59 4.06 9.41 -18.88
C PRO A 59 2.56 9.52 -19.21
N GLN A 60 1.73 8.93 -18.34
CA GLN A 60 0.27 8.83 -18.49
C GLN A 60 -0.50 9.55 -17.36
N ASN A 61 0.20 10.31 -16.51
CA ASN A 61 -0.37 11.14 -15.45
C ASN A 61 -0.88 12.50 -15.97
N ASN A 62 -1.62 12.47 -17.07
CA ASN A 62 -2.38 13.60 -17.60
C ASN A 62 -3.88 13.27 -17.57
N ILE A 63 -4.73 14.28 -17.58
CA ILE A 63 -6.17 14.13 -17.83
C ILE A 63 -6.49 14.86 -19.13
N LEU A 64 -7.38 14.30 -19.95
CA LEU A 64 -7.83 14.95 -21.17
C LEU A 64 -8.38 16.35 -20.84
N GLU A 65 -8.05 17.35 -21.64
CA GLU A 65 -8.39 18.77 -21.43
C GLU A 65 -7.54 19.52 -20.37
N GLU A 66 -6.65 18.83 -19.64
CA GLU A 66 -5.68 19.48 -18.75
C GLU A 66 -4.32 19.61 -19.44
N GLU A 67 -3.71 20.80 -19.35
CA GLU A 67 -2.43 21.08 -20.02
C GLU A 67 -1.21 20.45 -19.35
N LYS A 68 -1.33 20.09 -18.06
CA LYS A 68 -0.20 19.65 -17.24
C LYS A 68 -0.40 18.23 -16.73
N THR A 69 0.72 17.53 -16.60
CA THR A 69 0.78 16.31 -15.82
C THR A 69 0.72 16.61 -14.32
N PHE A 70 0.41 15.61 -13.50
CA PHE A 70 0.29 15.74 -12.04
C PHE A 70 1.19 14.77 -11.28
N LYS A 71 1.69 15.15 -10.11
CA LYS A 71 2.39 14.23 -9.20
C LYS A 71 1.43 13.21 -8.60
N VAL A 72 1.97 12.02 -8.32
CA VAL A 72 1.18 10.87 -7.85
C VAL A 72 1.66 10.38 -6.48
N ALA A 73 0.72 9.94 -5.65
CA ALA A 73 1.05 9.23 -4.41
C ALA A 73 1.76 7.90 -4.72
N PRO A 74 2.64 7.40 -3.81
CA PRO A 74 3.50 6.25 -4.06
C PRO A 74 2.78 4.89 -3.91
N VAL A 75 1.59 4.76 -4.47
CA VAL A 75 0.73 3.57 -4.33
C VAL A 75 -0.23 3.43 -5.50
N VAL A 76 -0.34 2.21 -6.03
CA VAL A 76 -1.41 1.84 -6.94
C VAL A 76 -2.55 1.21 -6.15
N ILE A 77 -3.73 1.85 -6.19
CA ILE A 77 -4.93 1.35 -5.53
C ILE A 77 -5.70 0.48 -6.54
N THR A 78 -5.81 -0.80 -6.24
CA THR A 78 -6.47 -1.80 -7.09
C THR A 78 -6.82 -3.04 -6.26
N SER A 79 -7.27 -4.12 -6.90
CA SER A 79 -7.62 -5.34 -6.19
C SER A 79 -6.38 -5.96 -5.54
N GLY A 80 -6.43 -6.20 -4.22
CA GLY A 80 -5.44 -7.02 -3.53
C GLY A 80 -5.59 -8.53 -3.75
N GLU A 81 -6.71 -8.96 -4.34
CA GLU A 81 -7.03 -10.36 -4.64
C GLU A 81 -7.08 -10.59 -6.14
N ASP A 82 -6.45 -11.69 -6.57
CA ASP A 82 -6.50 -12.20 -7.94
C ASP A 82 -6.32 -11.13 -9.04
N ILE A 83 -5.30 -10.27 -8.90
CA ILE A 83 -4.84 -9.36 -9.97
C ILE A 83 -4.59 -10.07 -11.31
N THR A 84 -4.51 -11.42 -11.28
CA THR A 84 -4.22 -12.33 -12.38
C THR A 84 -5.46 -12.94 -13.05
N SER A 85 -6.67 -12.71 -12.54
CA SER A 85 -7.91 -13.31 -13.07
C SER A 85 -9.00 -12.30 -13.48
N GLN A 86 -8.79 -11.02 -13.20
CA GLN A 86 -9.77 -9.97 -13.47
C GLN A 86 -9.63 -9.41 -14.90
N TRP A 87 -10.77 -9.18 -15.56
CA TRP A 87 -10.81 -8.41 -16.80
C TRP A 87 -10.68 -6.92 -16.47
N GLU A 88 -9.53 -6.33 -16.78
CA GLU A 88 -9.24 -4.88 -16.63
C GLU A 88 -9.59 -4.33 -15.22
N PRO A 89 -8.89 -4.72 -14.15
CA PRO A 89 -9.17 -4.14 -12.85
C PRO A 89 -8.91 -2.62 -12.88
N PRO A 90 -9.76 -1.80 -12.23
CA PRO A 90 -9.50 -0.37 -12.20
C PRO A 90 -8.18 -0.11 -11.46
N VAL A 91 -7.44 0.87 -11.96
CA VAL A 91 -6.24 1.40 -11.33
C VAL A 91 -6.58 2.79 -10.86
N ILE A 92 -6.71 2.94 -9.56
CA ILE A 92 -6.96 4.22 -8.91
C ILE A 92 -5.62 4.75 -8.40
N LEU A 93 -5.38 6.02 -8.67
CA LEU A 93 -4.21 6.77 -8.23
C LEU A 93 -4.69 8.00 -7.47
N TYR A 94 -3.77 8.62 -6.72
CA TYR A 94 -4.04 9.89 -6.05
C TYR A 94 -3.14 10.98 -6.62
N ASP A 95 -3.77 11.97 -7.27
CA ASP A 95 -3.14 13.19 -7.74
C ASP A 95 -2.87 14.10 -6.54
N THR A 96 -1.59 14.30 -6.23
CA THR A 96 -1.13 15.06 -5.05
C THR A 96 -0.95 16.55 -5.34
N ASP A 97 -0.94 16.97 -6.60
CA ASP A 97 -0.91 18.40 -6.94
C ASP A 97 -2.32 19.02 -6.83
N ASN A 98 -3.36 18.24 -7.15
CA ASN A 98 -4.76 18.69 -7.16
C ASN A 98 -5.64 18.02 -6.09
N ASN A 99 -5.07 17.19 -5.21
CA ASN A 99 -5.74 16.55 -4.09
C ASN A 99 -7.04 15.81 -4.48
N ARG A 100 -6.91 14.86 -5.40
CA ARG A 100 -8.04 14.11 -5.98
C ARG A 100 -7.68 12.68 -6.37
N PHE A 101 -8.69 11.82 -6.41
CA PHE A 101 -8.59 10.49 -6.99
C PHE A 101 -8.74 10.55 -8.50
N VAL A 102 -7.90 9.78 -9.20
CA VAL A 102 -7.93 9.62 -10.65
C VAL A 102 -7.84 8.13 -11.00
N GLN A 103 -8.30 7.76 -12.18
CA GLN A 103 -8.24 6.39 -12.68
C GLN A 103 -7.37 6.35 -13.94
N LEU A 104 -6.37 5.47 -13.94
CA LEU A 104 -5.53 5.21 -15.11
C LEU A 104 -6.31 4.37 -16.12
N ASP A 105 -6.36 4.81 -17.37
CA ASP A 105 -7.01 4.07 -18.44
C ASP A 105 -6.11 2.94 -18.94
N LEU A 106 -6.52 1.70 -18.70
CA LEU A 106 -5.78 0.50 -19.13
C LEU A 106 -6.27 -0.08 -20.46
N THR A 107 -7.24 0.56 -21.12
CA THR A 107 -7.69 0.14 -22.45
C THR A 107 -6.52 0.13 -23.45
N TRP A 108 -6.66 -0.61 -24.56
CA TRP A 108 -5.58 -0.79 -25.53
C TRP A 108 -4.97 0.53 -26.04
N ASN A 109 -5.79 1.59 -26.18
CA ASN A 109 -5.40 2.93 -26.59
C ASN A 109 -5.42 3.95 -25.42
N GLY A 110 -5.58 3.48 -24.18
CA GLY A 110 -5.51 4.31 -22.99
C GLY A 110 -4.12 4.91 -22.84
N THR A 111 -4.06 6.24 -22.80
CA THR A 111 -2.79 7.00 -22.72
C THR A 111 -2.79 8.02 -21.59
N SER A 112 -3.87 8.09 -20.81
CA SER A 112 -4.07 9.12 -19.81
C SER A 112 -4.92 8.61 -18.64
N CYS A 113 -5.00 9.43 -17.60
CA CYS A 113 -5.92 9.27 -16.51
C CYS A 113 -7.25 10.00 -16.78
N ARG A 114 -8.25 9.73 -15.94
CA ARG A 114 -9.52 10.45 -15.87
C ARG A 114 -9.98 10.59 -14.43
N ILE A 115 -10.86 11.56 -14.15
CA ILE A 115 -11.62 11.55 -12.90
C ILE A 115 -12.67 10.43 -13.00
N PRO A 116 -12.69 9.44 -12.09
CA PRO A 116 -13.62 8.33 -12.18
C PRO A 116 -15.05 8.78 -11.89
N THR A 117 -15.99 8.30 -12.70
CA THR A 117 -17.43 8.52 -12.50
C THR A 117 -18.04 7.34 -11.73
N LEU A 118 -18.68 7.63 -10.59
CA LEU A 118 -19.27 6.61 -9.73
C LEU A 118 -20.80 6.58 -9.87
N LYS A 119 -21.38 5.37 -9.81
CA LYS A 119 -22.85 5.21 -9.78
C LYS A 119 -23.50 5.81 -8.54
N LYS A 120 -22.81 5.73 -7.40
CA LYS A 120 -23.18 6.35 -6.13
C LYS A 120 -21.93 6.98 -5.55
N GLU A 121 -21.94 8.30 -5.42
CA GLU A 121 -20.88 9.03 -4.75
C GLU A 121 -21.24 9.19 -3.25
N ILE A 122 -20.39 8.65 -2.39
CA ILE A 122 -20.38 8.81 -0.93
C ILE A 122 -19.48 9.98 -0.53
N TRP A 123 -18.37 10.19 -1.24
CA TRP A 123 -17.47 11.34 -1.09
C TRP A 123 -16.94 11.80 -2.44
N PRO A 124 -16.63 13.10 -2.61
CA PRO A 124 -16.16 13.61 -3.90
C PRO A 124 -14.80 13.00 -4.26
N MET A 125 -14.58 12.73 -5.55
CA MET A 125 -13.26 12.34 -6.08
C MET A 125 -12.24 13.47 -5.98
N VAL A 126 -12.68 14.73 -6.05
CA VAL A 126 -11.86 15.89 -5.69
C VAL A 126 -12.02 16.11 -4.19
N THR A 127 -11.04 15.67 -3.41
CA THR A 127 -11.19 15.59 -1.95
C THR A 127 -10.73 16.88 -1.26
N GLY A 128 -9.77 17.59 -1.86
CA GLY A 128 -9.08 18.72 -1.22
C GLY A 128 -8.26 18.33 0.02
N LYS A 129 -7.91 17.05 0.17
CA LYS A 129 -7.14 16.51 1.30
C LYS A 129 -5.76 16.05 0.84
N ASP A 130 -4.77 16.14 1.71
CA ASP A 130 -3.42 15.65 1.42
C ASP A 130 -3.34 14.14 1.59
N PHE A 131 -2.58 13.46 0.72
CA PHE A 131 -2.32 12.03 0.85
C PHE A 131 -1.49 11.72 2.10
N VAL A 132 -1.85 10.66 2.84
CA VAL A 132 -1.07 10.17 3.99
C VAL A 132 -0.62 8.73 3.81
N TYR A 133 -1.54 7.82 3.52
CA TYR A 133 -1.25 6.39 3.39
C TYR A 133 -2.32 5.70 2.56
N ALA A 134 -1.96 4.64 1.85
CA ALA A 134 -2.95 3.69 1.34
C ALA A 134 -2.37 2.29 1.23
N THR A 135 -3.24 1.30 1.22
CA THR A 135 -2.88 -0.08 0.88
C THR A 135 -4.07 -0.84 0.32
N ASN A 136 -3.76 -1.81 -0.53
CA ASN A 136 -4.70 -2.85 -0.94
C ASN A 136 -4.71 -3.95 0.13
N THR A 137 -5.85 -4.60 0.34
CA THR A 137 -6.02 -5.69 1.30
C THR A 137 -6.82 -6.84 0.68
N ARG A 138 -7.04 -7.90 1.44
CA ARG A 138 -7.92 -9.03 1.07
C ARG A 138 -9.28 -8.96 1.76
N GLN A 139 -9.60 -7.85 2.42
CA GLN A 139 -10.88 -7.67 3.08
C GLN A 139 -12.01 -7.57 2.07
N ASN A 140 -13.13 -8.25 2.33
CA ASN A 140 -14.36 -8.18 1.53
C ASN A 140 -14.10 -8.30 0.02
N TYR A 141 -13.38 -9.35 -0.39
CA TYR A 141 -13.05 -9.61 -1.81
C TYR A 141 -12.25 -8.45 -2.44
N ALA A 142 -11.14 -8.07 -1.81
CA ALA A 142 -10.19 -7.03 -2.22
C ALA A 142 -10.64 -5.56 -2.06
N SER A 143 -10.74 -5.13 -0.81
CA SER A 143 -10.87 -3.72 -0.47
C SER A 143 -9.52 -3.01 -0.45
N SER A 144 -9.54 -1.69 -0.56
CA SER A 144 -8.39 -0.81 -0.37
C SER A 144 -8.75 0.27 0.63
N PHE A 145 -7.79 0.64 1.48
CA PHE A 145 -7.99 1.65 2.50
C PHE A 145 -7.00 2.78 2.31
N ILE A 146 -7.50 4.01 2.34
CA ILE A 146 -6.77 5.23 2.11
C ILE A 146 -6.98 6.16 3.30
N ILE A 147 -5.90 6.79 3.75
CA ILE A 147 -5.90 7.82 4.77
C ILE A 147 -5.51 9.13 4.10
N LEU A 148 -6.38 10.14 4.23
CA LEU A 148 -6.13 11.49 3.75
C LEU A 148 -6.21 12.48 4.92
N ARG A 149 -5.46 13.57 4.86
CA ARG A 149 -5.43 14.64 5.87
C ARG A 149 -6.17 15.87 5.35
N ASP A 150 -7.12 16.38 6.11
CA ASP A 150 -7.81 17.63 5.76
C ASP A 150 -7.06 18.88 6.25
N ASN A 151 -7.59 20.06 5.87
CA ASN A 151 -7.00 21.36 6.20
C ASN A 151 -7.01 21.67 7.72
N ASN A 152 -7.77 20.93 8.52
CA ASN A 152 -7.78 21.03 9.98
C ASN A 152 -6.81 20.02 10.63
N ASN A 153 -5.91 19.43 9.82
CA ASN A 153 -4.98 18.39 10.20
C ASN A 153 -5.66 17.10 10.72
N LYS A 154 -6.94 16.87 10.38
CA LYS A 154 -7.67 15.65 10.76
C LYS A 154 -7.49 14.57 9.70
N LEU A 155 -7.32 13.33 10.16
CA LEU A 155 -7.16 12.17 9.29
C LEU A 155 -8.52 11.53 8.99
N TRP A 156 -8.74 11.15 7.75
CA TRP A 156 -9.98 10.54 7.25
C TRP A 156 -9.68 9.21 6.58
N LEU A 157 -10.40 8.17 7.01
CA LEU A 157 -10.41 6.87 6.35
C LEU A 157 -11.33 6.91 5.12
N HIS A 158 -10.88 6.32 4.02
CA HIS A 158 -11.66 6.09 2.81
C HIS A 158 -11.47 4.63 2.39
N GLY A 159 -12.57 3.87 2.29
CA GLY A 159 -12.54 2.49 1.83
C GLY A 159 -13.03 2.35 0.39
N LEU A 160 -12.25 1.73 -0.49
CA LEU A 160 -12.71 1.32 -1.81
C LEU A 160 -12.91 -0.19 -1.84
N GLY A 161 -13.91 -0.67 -2.57
CA GLY A 161 -14.19 -2.11 -2.73
C GLY A 161 -15.00 -2.37 -3.99
N ASN A 162 -15.48 -3.61 -4.15
CA ASN A 162 -16.13 -4.07 -5.39
C ASN A 162 -15.29 -3.75 -6.64
N ILE A 163 -13.98 -3.96 -6.52
CA ILE A 163 -13.00 -3.65 -7.56
C ILE A 163 -13.10 -4.73 -8.64
N TYR A 164 -13.76 -4.39 -9.75
CA TYR A 164 -14.06 -5.35 -10.81
C TYR A 164 -14.40 -4.63 -12.12
N GLN A 165 -13.94 -5.15 -13.28
CA GLN A 165 -14.30 -4.66 -14.63
C GLN A 165 -14.22 -3.13 -14.78
N ASN A 166 -13.04 -2.57 -14.50
CA ASN A 166 -12.75 -1.14 -14.59
C ASN A 166 -13.66 -0.25 -13.72
N SER A 167 -14.32 -0.83 -12.72
CA SER A 167 -15.28 -0.19 -11.83
C SER A 167 -14.95 -0.51 -10.37
N PHE A 168 -15.31 0.41 -9.48
CA PHE A 168 -15.17 0.26 -8.04
C PHE A 168 -16.31 0.98 -7.32
N ALA A 169 -16.46 0.68 -6.03
CA ALA A 169 -17.42 1.34 -5.16
C ALA A 169 -16.72 1.96 -3.95
N GLN A 170 -17.28 3.07 -3.51
CA GLN A 170 -16.96 3.70 -2.24
C GLN A 170 -17.68 2.97 -1.10
N LEU A 171 -16.92 2.51 -0.11
CA LEU A 171 -17.45 1.79 1.04
C LEU A 171 -17.90 2.78 2.12
N GLU A 172 -19.20 3.06 2.15
CA GLU A 172 -19.83 4.03 3.06
C GLU A 172 -19.51 3.80 4.55
N LYS A 173 -19.39 2.53 4.98
CA LYS A 173 -19.01 2.18 6.36
C LYS A 173 -17.58 2.57 6.73
N TYR A 174 -16.72 2.79 5.73
CA TYR A 174 -15.30 3.09 5.89
C TYR A 174 -14.96 4.49 5.34
N TYR A 175 -15.91 5.41 5.46
CA TYR A 175 -15.70 6.84 5.25
C TYR A 175 -16.02 7.62 6.52
N TYR A 176 -14.99 7.96 7.29
CA TYR A 176 -15.12 8.70 8.53
C TYR A 176 -13.79 9.31 8.97
N GLN A 177 -13.87 10.36 9.79
CA GLN A 177 -12.70 10.91 10.48
C GLN A 177 -12.17 9.89 11.48
N LEU A 178 -10.87 9.58 11.41
CA LEU A 178 -10.20 8.76 12.40
C LEU A 178 -10.12 9.52 13.73
N ASP A 179 -10.61 8.88 14.79
CA ASP A 179 -10.58 9.40 16.15
C ASP A 179 -9.92 8.34 17.04
N ALA A 180 -8.62 8.50 17.24
CA ALA A 180 -7.80 7.59 18.03
C ALA A 180 -6.66 8.37 18.70
N PRO A 181 -6.11 7.88 19.84
CA PRO A 181 -5.10 8.60 20.60
C PRO A 181 -3.94 9.12 19.74
N ASP A 182 -3.79 10.44 19.70
CA ASP A 182 -2.67 11.13 19.05
C ASP A 182 -2.45 10.81 17.56
N ILE A 183 -3.45 10.24 16.88
CA ILE A 183 -3.28 9.69 15.53
C ILE A 183 -2.84 10.75 14.52
N GLU A 184 -3.21 12.03 14.71
CA GLU A 184 -2.79 13.12 13.84
C GLU A 184 -1.26 13.37 13.86
N ARG A 185 -0.56 12.92 14.91
CA ARG A 185 0.92 12.97 15.03
C ARG A 185 1.60 11.77 14.39
N ALA A 186 0.85 10.72 14.02
CA ALA A 186 1.41 9.50 13.48
C ALA A 186 2.01 9.72 12.08
N LYS A 187 3.14 9.06 11.83
CA LYS A 187 3.87 9.12 10.54
C LYS A 187 3.95 7.79 9.83
N LEU A 188 3.70 6.69 10.53
CA LEU A 188 3.75 5.34 10.00
C LEU A 188 2.39 4.69 10.21
N PHE A 189 1.88 4.07 9.15
CA PHE A 189 0.58 3.42 9.13
C PHE A 189 0.70 2.05 8.47
N ALA A 190 -0.16 1.11 8.87
CA ALA A 190 -0.34 -0.15 8.18
C ALA A 190 -1.78 -0.63 8.37
N VAL A 191 -2.38 -1.26 7.37
CA VAL A 191 -3.69 -1.92 7.51
C VAL A 191 -3.49 -3.41 7.36
N HIS A 192 -4.09 -4.19 8.26
CA HIS A 192 -3.96 -5.63 8.23
C HIS A 192 -4.59 -6.23 6.97
N THR A 193 -3.93 -7.24 6.39
CA THR A 193 -4.33 -7.88 5.13
C THR A 193 -5.77 -8.43 5.16
N TYR A 194 -6.16 -9.09 6.26
CA TYR A 194 -7.46 -9.73 6.43
C TYR A 194 -8.40 -9.08 7.47
N TYR A 195 -7.91 -8.66 8.63
CA TYR A 195 -8.73 -8.08 9.71
C TYR A 195 -8.86 -6.57 9.58
N TYR A 196 -9.99 -5.99 9.98
CA TYR A 196 -10.27 -4.55 9.91
C TYR A 196 -9.51 -3.74 10.97
N PHE A 197 -8.20 -3.94 11.04
CA PHE A 197 -7.29 -3.25 11.94
C PHE A 197 -6.38 -2.29 11.18
N LEU A 198 -6.39 -1.04 11.61
CA LEU A 198 -5.40 -0.03 11.29
C LEU A 198 -4.34 -0.01 12.40
N PHE A 199 -3.08 0.08 12.01
CA PHE A 199 -1.95 0.24 12.91
C PHE A 199 -1.29 1.57 12.62
N TYR A 200 -0.86 2.25 13.68
CA TYR A 200 -0.16 3.52 13.56
C TYR A 200 0.88 3.69 14.66
N VAL A 201 1.90 4.53 14.41
CA VAL A 201 3.00 4.78 15.35
C VAL A 201 3.00 6.22 15.83
N VAL A 202 2.96 6.39 17.16
CA VAL A 202 3.12 7.68 17.85
C VAL A 202 4.15 7.50 18.94
N ASP A 203 5.13 8.42 19.04
CA ASP A 203 6.15 8.42 20.09
C ASP A 203 6.81 7.04 20.28
N ASN A 204 7.11 6.38 19.16
CA ASN A 204 7.76 5.07 19.12
C ASN A 204 6.94 3.91 19.73
N GLN A 205 5.63 4.12 19.85
CA GLN A 205 4.66 3.14 20.29
C GLN A 205 3.71 2.79 19.15
N ILE A 206 3.46 1.49 18.97
CA ILE A 206 2.48 0.99 18.02
C ILE A 206 1.11 0.92 18.68
N TYR A 207 0.11 1.46 17.99
CA TYR A 207 -1.30 1.37 18.35
C TYR A 207 -2.04 0.54 17.30
N GLN A 208 -3.08 -0.16 17.74
CA GLN A 208 -4.06 -0.85 16.90
C GLN A 208 -5.39 -0.13 17.04
N PHE A 209 -6.09 0.06 15.93
CA PHE A 209 -7.41 0.66 15.84
C PHE A 209 -8.33 -0.27 15.05
N ASP A 210 -9.45 -0.64 15.64
CA ASP A 210 -10.49 -1.42 14.98
C ASP A 210 -11.35 -0.50 14.12
N MET A 211 -11.30 -0.69 12.80
CA MET A 211 -12.00 0.15 11.84
C MET A 211 -13.52 -0.10 11.81
N VAL A 212 -14.01 -1.12 12.52
CA VAL A 212 -15.44 -1.45 12.65
C VAL A 212 -15.98 -0.90 13.97
N THR A 213 -15.36 -1.26 15.10
CA THR A 213 -15.83 -0.84 16.43
C THR A 213 -15.34 0.56 16.83
N LYS A 214 -14.30 1.07 16.15
CA LYS A 214 -13.61 2.33 16.42
C LYS A 214 -12.88 2.35 17.77
N GLU A 215 -12.64 1.18 18.34
CA GLU A 215 -11.83 1.04 19.54
C GLU A 215 -10.35 1.10 19.20
N SER A 216 -9.53 1.59 20.13
CA SER A 216 -8.09 1.62 20.00
C SER A 216 -7.40 1.02 21.21
N ARG A 217 -6.23 0.43 20.98
CA ARG A 217 -5.34 -0.02 22.06
C ARG A 217 -3.89 0.21 21.71
N LYS A 218 -3.07 0.41 22.74
CA LYS A 218 -1.62 0.32 22.65
C LYS A 218 -1.22 -1.16 22.51
N LEU A 219 -0.35 -1.49 21.56
CA LEU A 219 0.18 -2.84 21.45
C LEU A 219 1.26 -3.12 22.49
N THR A 220 1.17 -4.29 23.12
CA THR A 220 2.16 -4.86 24.03
C THR A 220 2.55 -6.27 23.52
N PRO A 221 3.37 -6.35 22.46
CA PRO A 221 3.76 -7.63 21.88
C PRO A 221 4.63 -8.43 22.85
N LYS A 222 4.44 -9.75 22.89
CA LYS A 222 5.24 -10.68 23.71
C LYS A 222 6.32 -11.39 22.88
N ASP A 223 7.51 -11.57 23.43
CA ASP A 223 8.52 -12.46 22.84
C ASP A 223 8.19 -13.94 23.07
N LYS A 224 9.08 -14.84 22.60
CA LYS A 224 8.92 -16.29 22.75
C LYS A 224 8.92 -16.78 24.20
N ASP A 225 9.46 -15.97 25.12
CA ASP A 225 9.60 -16.28 26.54
C ASP A 225 8.49 -15.61 27.38
N GLY A 226 7.57 -14.88 26.73
CA GLY A 226 6.42 -14.19 27.35
C GLY A 226 6.73 -12.78 27.88
N ASN A 227 7.91 -12.24 27.60
CA ASN A 227 8.28 -10.88 28.02
C ASN A 227 7.74 -9.84 27.05
N ASP A 228 7.46 -8.63 27.55
CA ASP A 228 7.07 -7.51 26.69
C ASP A 228 8.23 -7.08 25.77
N ILE A 229 7.95 -7.01 24.48
CA ILE A 229 8.84 -6.38 23.50
C ILE A 229 8.64 -4.86 23.60
N ASN A 230 9.70 -4.18 24.04
CA ASN A 230 9.70 -2.74 24.25
C ASN A 230 10.53 -2.02 23.17
N PHE A 231 9.91 -1.02 22.53
CA PHE A 231 10.52 -0.16 21.51
C PHE A 231 11.06 1.17 22.05
N SER A 232 10.99 1.45 23.35
CA SER A 232 11.30 2.76 23.95
C SER A 232 12.77 3.22 23.84
N GLY A 233 13.67 2.34 23.39
CA GLY A 233 15.08 2.65 23.13
C GLY A 233 15.49 2.46 21.67
N GLU A 234 14.52 2.30 20.77
CA GLU A 234 14.72 2.15 19.34
C GLU A 234 14.08 3.35 18.62
N GLU A 235 14.26 3.50 17.31
CA GLU A 235 13.44 4.32 16.42
C GLU A 235 12.64 3.33 15.56
N ILE A 236 11.30 3.38 15.57
CA ILE A 236 10.51 2.60 14.60
C ILE A 236 10.58 3.32 13.26
N THR A 237 11.03 2.60 12.25
CA THR A 237 11.41 3.14 10.93
C THR A 237 10.35 2.87 9.87
N PHE A 238 9.68 1.72 9.94
CA PHE A 238 8.50 1.41 9.15
C PHE A 238 7.64 0.37 9.86
N ILE A 239 6.35 0.36 9.52
CA ILE A 239 5.44 -0.75 9.80
C ILE A 239 4.69 -1.10 8.52
N LYS A 240 4.45 -2.39 8.28
CA LYS A 240 3.62 -2.84 7.13
C LYS A 240 3.10 -4.26 7.29
N PHE A 241 2.12 -4.61 6.46
CA PHE A 241 1.80 -5.99 6.13
C PHE A 241 2.26 -6.30 4.72
N ASN A 242 2.55 -7.56 4.44
CA ASN A 242 2.79 -8.00 3.07
C ASN A 242 1.56 -8.67 2.50
N LEU A 243 1.19 -8.21 1.31
CA LEU A 243 0.19 -8.86 0.47
C LEU A 243 0.92 -9.74 -0.54
N LEU A 244 0.88 -11.05 -0.33
CA LEU A 244 1.52 -12.04 -1.20
C LEU A 244 0.58 -12.37 -2.37
N GLN A 245 1.08 -12.30 -3.60
CA GLN A 245 0.32 -12.56 -4.82
C GLN A 245 0.40 -14.03 -5.25
N TYR A 246 1.50 -14.72 -4.95
CA TYR A 246 1.79 -16.08 -5.40
C TYR A 246 2.22 -16.99 -4.25
N GLY A 247 1.64 -18.19 -4.18
CA GLY A 247 2.08 -19.23 -3.26
C GLY A 247 0.92 -20.03 -2.69
N ASN A 248 1.22 -21.22 -2.17
CA ASN A 248 0.23 -22.02 -1.47
C ASN A 248 0.01 -21.43 -0.06
N ARG A 249 -1.07 -20.65 0.11
CA ARG A 249 -1.45 -20.05 1.40
C ARG A 249 -1.80 -21.09 2.46
N ASN A 250 -2.12 -22.32 2.05
CA ASN A 250 -2.47 -23.42 2.94
C ASN A 250 -1.25 -24.26 3.35
N ASP A 251 -0.05 -23.94 2.88
CA ASP A 251 1.16 -24.64 3.32
C ASP A 251 1.52 -24.19 4.75
N PRO A 252 1.51 -25.08 5.76
CA PRO A 252 1.87 -24.76 7.14
C PRO A 252 3.34 -24.35 7.32
N ASN A 253 4.22 -24.68 6.36
CA ASN A 253 5.59 -24.18 6.29
C ASN A 253 5.73 -22.99 5.32
N GLY A 254 4.62 -22.56 4.73
CA GLY A 254 4.56 -21.53 3.71
C GLY A 254 4.57 -20.11 4.29
N TYR A 255 4.82 -19.15 3.40
CA TYR A 255 4.84 -17.73 3.74
C TYR A 255 3.45 -17.14 4.04
N GLY A 256 2.36 -17.90 3.92
CA GLY A 256 0.99 -17.43 4.17
C GLY A 256 0.79 -16.82 5.56
N GLN A 257 1.44 -17.38 6.59
CA GLN A 257 1.38 -16.82 7.96
C GLN A 257 1.97 -15.41 8.03
N SER A 258 2.90 -15.05 7.15
CA SER A 258 3.49 -13.71 7.12
C SER A 258 2.48 -12.63 6.70
N GLU A 259 1.41 -12.97 6.00
CA GLU A 259 0.34 -12.02 5.65
C GLU A 259 -0.48 -11.58 6.88
N TYR A 260 -0.43 -12.35 7.98
CA TYR A 260 -1.04 -12.03 9.27
C TYR A 260 -0.07 -11.32 10.23
N CYS A 261 1.18 -11.12 9.82
CA CYS A 261 2.19 -10.52 10.66
C CYS A 261 2.33 -9.02 10.37
N LEU A 262 2.23 -8.19 11.41
CA LEU A 262 2.71 -6.82 11.34
C LEU A 262 4.23 -6.85 11.33
N ILE A 263 4.84 -6.37 10.25
CA ILE A 263 6.29 -6.25 10.12
C ILE A 263 6.70 -4.89 10.63
N VAL A 264 7.65 -4.86 11.55
CA VAL A 264 8.16 -3.67 12.22
C VAL A 264 9.66 -3.60 11.99
N GLY A 265 10.11 -2.56 11.28
CA GLY A 265 11.53 -2.21 11.21
C GLY A 265 11.87 -1.20 12.30
N SER A 266 12.97 -1.40 13.01
CA SER A 266 13.44 -0.46 14.02
C SER A 266 14.97 -0.41 14.11
N THR A 267 15.52 0.62 14.75
CA THR A 267 16.98 0.74 14.93
C THR A 267 17.37 1.40 16.24
N LYS A 268 18.49 0.98 16.82
CA LYS A 268 19.18 1.67 17.93
C LYS A 268 20.31 2.60 17.45
N GLY A 269 20.46 2.75 16.14
CA GLY A 269 21.60 3.43 15.50
C GLY A 269 22.79 2.50 15.25
N GLY A 270 23.81 3.01 14.55
CA GLY A 270 25.00 2.25 14.15
C GLY A 270 24.78 1.31 12.96
N GLU A 271 25.80 0.53 12.62
CA GLU A 271 25.82 -0.33 11.43
C GLU A 271 25.03 -1.63 11.57
N THR A 272 24.81 -2.08 12.81
CA THR A 272 24.15 -3.38 13.13
C THR A 272 23.03 -3.25 14.16
N GLY A 273 22.66 -2.03 14.54
CA GLY A 273 21.62 -1.76 15.55
C GLY A 273 20.18 -1.88 15.05
N GLY A 274 20.00 -2.21 13.78
CA GLY A 274 18.72 -2.40 13.11
C GLY A 274 18.15 -3.81 13.29
N MET A 275 16.83 -3.87 13.45
CA MET A 275 16.06 -5.09 13.67
C MET A 275 14.80 -5.07 12.80
N ILE A 276 14.42 -6.22 12.26
CA ILE A 276 13.10 -6.44 11.66
C ILE A 276 12.37 -7.47 12.52
N ARG A 277 11.19 -7.14 13.03
CA ARG A 277 10.33 -8.05 13.81
C ARG A 277 9.02 -8.27 13.08
N MET A 278 8.57 -9.52 13.04
CA MET A 278 7.26 -9.92 12.54
C MET A 278 6.40 -10.28 13.74
N LEU A 279 5.35 -9.49 13.97
CA LEU A 279 4.44 -9.65 15.10
C LEU A 279 3.15 -10.31 14.62
N ASN A 280 2.82 -11.47 15.17
CA ASN A 280 1.61 -12.20 14.82
C ASN A 280 0.38 -11.48 15.35
N ILE A 281 -0.49 -11.01 14.45
CA ILE A 281 -1.76 -10.37 14.79
C ILE A 281 -2.87 -11.41 14.70
N LYS A 282 -3.70 -11.47 15.75
CA LYS A 282 -4.86 -12.37 15.82
C LYS A 282 -6.15 -11.61 15.50
N GLU A 283 -7.21 -12.37 15.23
CA GLU A 283 -8.47 -11.84 14.72
C GLU A 283 -9.19 -10.90 15.68
N ARG A 284 -9.09 -11.12 17.00
CA ARG A 284 -9.83 -10.31 17.97
C ARG A 284 -8.96 -9.17 18.50
N MET A 285 -9.57 -7.99 18.63
CA MET A 285 -8.92 -6.76 19.10
C MET A 285 -8.15 -6.95 20.41
N ASN A 286 -8.66 -7.77 21.34
CA ASN A 286 -8.06 -7.98 22.66
C ASN A 286 -7.12 -9.20 22.75
N ASP A 287 -6.87 -9.89 21.65
CA ASP A 287 -5.98 -11.04 21.66
C ASP A 287 -4.52 -10.62 21.90
N GLU A 288 -3.75 -11.55 22.47
CA GLU A 288 -2.32 -11.39 22.68
C GLU A 288 -1.59 -11.37 21.33
N VAL A 289 -0.72 -10.37 21.16
CA VAL A 289 0.20 -10.25 20.02
C VAL A 289 1.53 -10.86 20.42
N THR A 290 2.06 -11.75 19.60
CA THR A 290 3.30 -12.49 19.88
C THR A 290 4.33 -12.30 18.78
N LEU A 291 5.60 -12.41 19.11
CA LEU A 291 6.68 -12.45 18.12
C LEU A 291 6.58 -13.72 17.29
N TYR A 292 6.50 -13.55 15.98
CA TYR A 292 6.59 -14.65 15.03
C TYR A 292 8.05 -14.91 14.63
N LYS A 293 8.75 -13.86 14.22
CA LYS A 293 10.15 -13.96 13.75
C LYS A 293 10.88 -12.64 13.89
N GLU A 294 12.20 -12.70 14.04
CA GLU A 294 13.06 -11.52 14.06
C GLU A 294 14.32 -11.71 13.22
N TYR A 295 14.86 -10.60 12.73
CA TYR A 295 16.06 -10.54 11.91
C TYR A 295 16.93 -9.36 12.39
N PRO A 296 18.03 -9.61 13.10
CA PRO A 296 18.97 -8.58 13.53
C PRO A 296 20.02 -8.27 12.46
N GLY A 297 20.86 -7.26 12.73
CA GLY A 297 22.12 -7.03 12.00
C GLY A 297 21.99 -6.04 10.84
N PHE A 298 20.89 -5.30 10.76
CA PHE A 298 20.73 -4.20 9.81
C PHE A 298 21.31 -2.90 10.40
N ALA A 299 21.53 -1.88 9.57
CA ALA A 299 21.83 -0.53 10.07
C ALA A 299 20.53 0.20 10.46
N LYS A 300 19.93 0.92 9.50
CA LYS A 300 18.59 1.50 9.60
C LYS A 300 17.70 0.85 8.55
N PRO A 301 16.84 -0.11 8.91
CA PRO A 301 15.95 -0.73 7.94
C PRO A 301 14.90 0.31 7.52
N ILE A 302 14.60 0.43 6.22
CA ILE A 302 13.59 1.38 5.70
C ILE A 302 12.45 0.68 4.99
N ASP A 303 12.68 -0.55 4.52
CA ASP A 303 11.68 -1.42 3.93
C ASP A 303 12.20 -2.88 3.90
N ILE A 304 11.32 -3.84 3.62
CA ILE A 304 11.65 -5.24 3.32
C ILE A 304 10.73 -5.82 2.26
N VAL A 305 11.27 -6.33 1.16
CA VAL A 305 10.47 -6.94 0.08
C VAL A 305 10.71 -8.44 0.02
N PHE A 306 9.64 -9.20 -0.22
CA PHE A 306 9.69 -10.66 -0.31
C PHE A 306 9.66 -11.06 -1.78
N ARG A 307 10.55 -11.99 -2.16
CA ARG A 307 10.53 -12.59 -3.49
C ARG A 307 9.71 -13.88 -3.44
N GLU A 308 8.57 -13.86 -4.10
CA GLU A 308 7.73 -15.04 -4.28
C GLU A 308 8.34 -15.96 -5.35
N ARG A 309 8.51 -17.24 -5.02
CA ARG A 309 9.00 -18.27 -5.95
C ARG A 309 7.93 -19.35 -6.06
N LYS A 310 7.52 -19.67 -7.28
CA LYS A 310 6.68 -20.83 -7.59
C LYS A 310 7.55 -22.09 -7.69
#